data_AF-A0A945K8D0-F1
#
_entry.id   AF-A0A945K8D0-F1
#
_cell.length_a   1.000
_cell.length_b   1.000
_cell.length_c   1.000
_cell.angle_alpha   90.00
_cell.angle_beta   90.00
_cell.angle_gamma   90.00
#
_symmetry.space_group_name_H-M   'P 1'
#
loop_
_entity.id
_entity.type
_entity.pdbx_description
1 polymer ?
#
loop_
_entity_poly.entity_id
_entity_poly.type
_entity_poly.pdbx_seq_one_letter_code
_entity_poly.pdbx_strand_id
1 'polypeptide(L)' 'MTPTIVAEFDDSALMKSFGQEGYGVFSAPTIIEKYIASQYGVEIVGRAEECIDRYYIISPERKIKHPAVVEIVNSIPR' A
#
# COMPACT_ATOMS: atom_id res chain seq x y z
N MET A 1 -21.53 -2.00 9.02
CA MET A 1 -20.98 -0.76 9.60
C MET A 1 -21.02 0.30 8.52
N THR A 2 -21.49 1.51 8.82
CA THR A 2 -21.50 2.63 7.87
C THR A 2 -20.61 3.72 8.46
N PRO A 3 -19.40 3.95 7.94
CA PRO A 3 -18.47 4.92 8.52
C PRO A 3 -18.95 6.36 8.25
N THR A 4 -18.66 7.27 9.17
CA THR A 4 -18.81 8.71 8.95
C THR A 4 -17.53 9.26 8.32
N ILE A 5 -17.65 9.91 7.18
CA ILE A 5 -16.51 10.56 6.50
C ILE A 5 -16.19 11.84 7.27
N VAL A 6 -15.00 11.92 7.85
CA VAL A 6 -14.53 13.08 8.63
C VAL A 6 -13.43 13.88 7.91
N ALA A 7 -12.80 13.29 6.90
CA ALA A 7 -11.76 13.92 6.09
C ALA A 7 -11.60 13.16 4.75
N GLU A 8 -11.05 13.86 3.76
CA GLU A 8 -10.67 13.31 2.45
C GLU A 8 -9.23 13.74 2.15
N PHE A 9 -8.42 12.82 1.63
CA PHE A 9 -7.00 13.02 1.39
C PHE A 9 -6.60 12.48 0.03
N ASP A 10 -5.83 13.26 -0.73
CA ASP A 10 -5.16 12.78 -1.95
C ASP A 10 -3.84 12.07 -1.65
N ASP A 11 -3.21 12.40 -0.50
CA ASP A 11 -1.94 11.84 -0.08
C ASP A 11 -2.12 10.82 1.07
N SER A 12 -1.64 9.60 0.83
CA SER A 12 -1.71 8.53 1.82
C SER A 12 -0.82 8.76 3.04
N ALA A 13 0.28 9.51 2.91
CA ALA A 13 1.16 9.76 4.05
C ALA A 13 0.46 10.66 5.07
N LEU A 14 -0.20 11.72 4.61
CA LEU A 14 -1.00 12.59 5.45
C LEU A 14 -2.14 11.82 6.14
N MET A 15 -2.90 11.01 5.40
CA MET A 15 -3.96 10.16 5.96
C MET A 15 -3.44 9.25 7.09
N LYS A 16 -2.27 8.62 6.90
CA LYS A 16 -1.64 7.76 7.92
C LYS A 16 -1.18 8.53 9.15
N SER A 17 -0.67 9.75 9.00
CA SER A 17 -0.28 10.61 10.13
C SER A 17 -1.48 10.94 11.03
N PHE A 18 -2.65 11.22 10.44
CA PHE A 18 -3.88 11.39 11.23
C PHE A 18 -4.29 10.10 11.94
N GLY A 19 -4.24 8.97 11.23
CA GLY A 19 -4.53 7.66 11.84
C GLY A 19 -3.60 7.30 12.99
N GLN A 20 -2.31 7.63 12.89
CA GLN A 20 -1.32 7.46 13.95
C GLN A 20 -1.68 8.26 15.22
N GLU A 21 -2.24 9.46 15.06
CA GLU A 21 -2.71 10.30 16.17
C GLU A 21 -4.11 9.88 16.69
N GLY A 22 -4.65 8.74 16.21
CA GLY A 22 -5.93 8.18 16.65
C GLY A 22 -7.16 8.72 15.94
N TYR A 23 -6.99 9.45 14.83
CA TYR A 23 -8.12 9.98 14.06
C TYR A 23 -8.60 8.97 13.01
N GLY A 24 -9.66 8.25 13.36
CA GLY A 24 -10.43 7.44 12.42
C GLY A 24 -9.74 6.15 11.98
N VAL A 25 -10.17 5.63 10.82
CA VAL A 25 -9.66 4.41 10.19
C VAL A 25 -9.21 4.76 8.78
N PHE A 26 -8.11 4.18 8.32
CA PHE A 26 -7.58 4.36 6.98
C PHE A 26 -7.30 3.03 6.28
N SER A 27 -7.30 3.02 4.95
CA SER A 27 -6.94 1.86 4.15
C SER A 27 -5.44 1.78 3.92
N ALA A 28 -4.93 0.55 3.84
CA ALA A 28 -3.52 0.26 3.63
C ALA A 28 -3.34 -1.07 2.88
N PRO A 29 -2.28 -1.24 2.07
CA PRO A 29 -2.03 -2.50 1.38
C PRO A 29 -1.71 -3.64 2.35
N THR A 30 -2.43 -4.75 2.20
CA THR A 30 -2.26 -5.96 3.03
C THR A 30 -0.84 -6.52 3.01
N ILE A 31 -0.15 -6.40 1.86
CA ILE A 31 1.22 -6.92 1.67
C ILE A 31 2.24 -6.33 2.67
N ILE A 32 1.99 -5.13 3.19
CA ILE A 32 2.86 -4.44 4.17
C ILE A 32 2.13 -4.08 5.47
N GLU A 33 0.99 -4.72 5.77
CA GLU A 33 0.14 -4.37 6.93
C GLU A 33 0.90 -4.42 8.26
N LYS A 34 1.79 -5.39 8.45
CA LYS A 34 2.59 -5.54 9.68
C LYS A 34 3.58 -4.40 9.86
N TYR A 35 4.20 -3.96 8.76
CA TYR A 35 5.09 -2.82 8.77
C TYR A 35 4.31 -1.56 9.13
N ILE A 36 3.16 -1.34 8.51
CA ILE A 36 2.31 -0.17 8.78
C ILE A 36 1.85 -0.17 10.25
N ALA A 37 1.32 -1.28 10.76
CA ALA A 37 0.91 -1.41 12.16
C ALA A 37 2.06 -1.05 13.11
N SER A 38 3.26 -1.57 12.86
CA SER A 38 4.44 -1.29 13.68
C SER A 38 4.95 0.15 13.56
N GLN A 39 4.97 0.74 12.37
CA GLN A 39 5.50 2.09 12.16
C GLN A 39 4.59 3.18 12.70
N TYR A 40 3.28 3.01 12.53
CA TYR A 40 2.27 4.01 12.88
C TYR A 40 1.58 3.73 14.22
N GLY A 41 1.91 2.61 14.89
CA GLY A 41 1.31 2.26 16.18
C GLY A 41 -0.19 1.97 16.10
N VAL A 42 -0.65 1.42 14.98
CA VAL A 42 -2.07 1.16 14.70
C VAL A 42 -2.37 -0.33 14.65
N GLU A 43 -3.66 -0.67 14.75
CA GLU A 43 -4.15 -2.05 14.69
C GLU A 43 -5.00 -2.31 13.44
N ILE A 44 -5.04 -3.58 13.02
CA ILE A 44 -5.81 -4.03 11.87
C ILE A 44 -7.24 -4.28 12.33
N VAL A 45 -8.19 -3.48 11.84
CA VAL A 45 -9.62 -3.62 12.18
C VAL A 45 -10.38 -4.55 11.21
N GLY A 46 -9.80 -4.86 10.06
CA GLY A 46 -10.39 -5.72 9.04
C GLY A 46 -9.64 -5.64 7.71
N ARG A 47 -10.02 -6.51 6.76
CA ARG A 47 -9.49 -6.51 5.39
C ARG A 47 -10.64 -6.42 4.41
N ALA A 48 -10.53 -5.54 3.43
CA ALA A 48 -11.50 -5.41 2.34
C ALA A 48 -11.11 -6.36 1.20
N GLU A 49 -11.52 -7.62 1.27
CA GLU A 49 -11.12 -8.66 0.29
C GLU A 49 -11.55 -8.36 -1.15
N GLU A 50 -12.59 -7.55 -1.33
CA GLU A 50 -13.09 -7.11 -2.64
C GLU A 50 -12.25 -5.97 -3.25
N CYS A 51 -11.40 -5.31 -2.46
CA CYS A 51 -10.51 -4.24 -2.91
C CYS A 51 -9.14 -4.82 -3.29
N ILE A 52 -8.90 -4.98 -4.59
CA ILE A 52 -7.68 -5.60 -5.11
C ILE A 52 -6.79 -4.54 -5.75
N ASP A 53 -5.63 -4.30 -5.14
CA ASP A 53 -4.55 -3.52 -5.74
C ASP A 53 -3.69 -4.39 -6.67
N ARG A 54 -3.32 -3.84 -7.84
CA ARG A 54 -2.43 -4.49 -8.79
C ARG A 54 -1.15 -3.67 -8.95
N TYR A 55 -0.03 -4.29 -8.63
CA TYR A 55 1.29 -3.69 -8.79
C TYR A 55 1.91 -4.15 -10.11
N TYR A 56 2.41 -3.19 -10.89
CA TYR A 56 3.03 -3.44 -12.19
C TYR A 56 4.44 -2.88 -12.21
N ILE A 57 5.37 -3.64 -12.78
CA ILE A 57 6.68 -3.11 -13.16
C ILE A 57 6.60 -2.72 -14.63
N ILE A 58 6.88 -1.45 -14.92
CA ILE A 58 6.84 -0.90 -16.27
C ILE A 58 8.26 -0.50 -16.67
N SER A 59 8.71 -1.00 -17.82
CA SER A 59 9.98 -0.61 -18.45
C SER A 59 9.70 0.03 -19.81
N PRO A 60 10.38 1.14 -20.17
CA PRO A 60 10.20 1.79 -21.47
C PRO A 60 10.78 0.97 -22.64
N GLU A 61 11.68 0.03 -22.36
CA GLU A 61 12.36 -0.77 -23.39
C GLU A 61 11.51 -1.97 -23.84
N ARG A 62 11.33 -2.16 -25.15
CA ARG A 62 10.67 -3.38 -25.69
C ARG A 62 11.42 -4.67 -25.36
N LYS A 63 12.74 -4.58 -25.15
CA LYS A 63 13.60 -5.69 -24.72
C LYS A 63 14.52 -5.16 -23.62
N ILE A 64 14.38 -5.69 -22.41
CA ILE A 64 15.22 -5.35 -21.27
C ILE A 64 16.63 -5.89 -21.53
N LYS A 65 17.63 -5.01 -21.59
CA LYS A 65 19.02 -5.40 -21.83
C LYS A 65 19.93 -5.25 -20.62
N HIS A 66 19.63 -4.28 -19.75
CA HIS A 66 20.49 -3.99 -18.61
C HIS A 66 20.43 -5.13 -17.59
N PRO A 67 21.55 -5.79 -17.24
CA PRO A 67 21.55 -6.96 -16.36
C PRO A 67 20.83 -6.72 -15.03
N ALA A 68 21.05 -5.57 -14.38
CA ALA A 68 20.37 -5.24 -13.13
C ALA A 68 18.83 -5.17 -13.26
N VAL A 69 18.30 -4.72 -14.40
CA VAL A 69 16.84 -4.66 -14.61
C VAL A 69 16.27 -6.05 -14.89
N VAL A 70 17.03 -6.89 -15.60
CA VAL A 70 16.67 -8.31 -15.81
C VAL A 70 16.57 -9.04 -14.48
N GLU A 71 17.54 -8.85 -13.59
CA GLU A 71 17.53 -9.45 -12.25
C GLU A 71 16.30 -9.01 -11.44
N ILE A 72 15.97 -7.72 -11.43
CA ILE A 72 14.76 -7.20 -10.75
C ILE A 72 13.50 -7.88 -11.31
N VAL A 73 13.34 -7.93 -12.63
CA VAL A 73 12.16 -8.55 -13.26
C VAL A 73 12.08 -10.05 -12.95
N ASN A 74 13.19 -10.77 -12.95
CA ASN A 74 13.24 -12.20 -12.64
C ASN A 74 12.99 -12.48 -11.15
N SER A 75 13.28 -11.54 -10.26
CA SER A 75 13.03 -11.67 -8.82
C SER A 75 11.55 -11.56 -8.43
N ILE A 76 10.68 -11.11 -9.34
CA ILE A 76 9.24 -11.06 -9.09
C ILE A 76 8.69 -12.50 -9.08
N PRO A 77 8.01 -12.93 -8.00
CA PRO A 77 7.35 -14.22 -7.98
C PRO A 77 6.33 -14.35 -9.12
N ARG A 78 6.33 -15.48 -9.81
CA ARG A 78 5.31 -15.81 -10.83
C ARG A 78 3.99 -16.20 -10.20
#